data_AF-A0A965UNY1-F1
#
_entry.id   AF-A0A965UNY1-F1
#
_cell.length_a   1.000
_cell.length_b   1.000
_cell.length_c   1.000
_cell.angle_alpha   90.00
_cell.angle_beta   90.00
_cell.angle_gamma   90.00
#
_symmetry.space_group_name_H-M   'P 1'
#
loop_
_entity.id
_entity.type
_entity.pdbx_description
1 polymer ?
#
loop_
_entity_poly.entity_id
_entity_poly.type
_entity_poly.pdbx_seq_one_letter_code
_entity_poly.pdbx_strand_id
1 'polypeptide(L)'
;MAQNIDFYIDVTNGSLVAAGSTANGVMPTLTRNDTYNFRVRLQQRDSANFLRDFDTTGSSIKLGIGGIDDGPSDGQFKLVLNSVTSNAISFNATTTQVLTAISGIAGQATVTTYGSEPYSY
;
A
#
# COMPACT_ATOMS: atom_id res chain seq x y z
N MET A 1 4.30 16.77 -16.49
CA MET A 1 5.04 17.28 -15.32
C MET A 1 4.79 16.31 -14.18
N ALA A 2 5.82 15.80 -13.49
CA ALA A 2 5.59 14.99 -12.30
C ALA A 2 5.31 15.93 -11.11
N GLN A 3 4.06 15.95 -10.63
CA GLN A 3 3.71 16.70 -9.42
C GLN A 3 3.83 15.75 -8.21
N ASN A 4 4.69 16.10 -7.26
CA ASN A 4 4.75 15.41 -5.97
C ASN A 4 3.55 15.83 -5.13
N ILE A 5 2.80 14.85 -4.62
CA ILE A 5 1.68 15.03 -3.71
C ILE A 5 2.11 14.52 -2.34
N ASP A 6 2.29 15.45 -1.41
CA ASP A 6 2.65 15.18 -0.02
C ASP A 6 1.41 15.20 0.85
N PHE A 7 1.07 14.08 1.47
CA PHE A 7 -0.05 14.04 2.42
C PHE A 7 0.35 13.31 3.69
N TYR A 8 -0.12 13.83 4.82
CA TYR A 8 0.31 13.39 6.14
C TYR A 8 -0.87 12.73 6.85
N ILE A 9 -0.63 11.58 7.47
CA ILE A 9 -1.66 10.80 8.17
C ILE A 9 -1.38 10.85 9.66
N ASP A 10 -2.39 11.27 10.42
CA ASP A 10 -2.45 11.13 11.86
C ASP A 10 -2.85 9.69 12.18
N VAL A 11 -1.88 8.84 12.51
CA VAL A 11 -2.10 7.42 12.79
C VAL A 11 -2.85 7.20 14.11
N THR A 12 -2.87 8.20 15.00
CA THR A 12 -3.62 8.12 16.27
C THR A 12 -5.12 8.19 16.02
N ASN A 13 -5.56 9.05 15.09
CA ASN A 13 -6.97 9.27 14.80
C ASN A 13 -7.42 8.68 13.45
N GLY A 14 -6.50 8.14 12.65
CA GLY A 14 -6.79 7.62 11.32
C GLY A 14 -7.23 8.70 10.33
N SER A 15 -6.75 9.93 10.48
CA SER A 15 -7.23 11.09 9.71
C SER A 15 -6.14 11.76 8.88
N LEU A 16 -6.58 12.42 7.80
CA LEU A 16 -5.71 13.26 6.97
C LEU A 16 -5.39 14.56 7.72
N VAL A 17 -4.11 14.88 7.82
CA VAL A 17 -3.65 16.12 8.45
C VAL A 17 -3.75 17.27 7.43
N ALA A 18 -4.19 18.42 7.90
CA ALA A 18 -4.21 19.67 7.14
C ALA A 18 -2.77 20.23 6.98
N ALA A 19 -2.00 19.64 6.06
CA ALA A 19 -0.59 19.99 5.80
C ALA A 19 -0.15 19.52 4.40
N GLY A 20 1.05 19.90 3.97
CA GLY A 20 1.59 19.47 2.67
C GLY A 20 0.70 19.88 1.49
N SER A 21 0.45 18.95 0.57
CA SER A 21 -0.48 19.09 -0.54
C SER A 21 -1.96 19.01 -0.12
N THR A 22 -2.25 18.74 1.16
CA THR A 22 -3.59 18.65 1.74
C THR A 22 -3.84 19.77 2.74
N ALA A 23 -3.49 21.02 2.38
CA ALA A 23 -3.49 22.19 3.28
C ALA A 23 -4.81 22.44 4.03
N ASN A 24 -5.95 22.03 3.47
CA ASN A 24 -7.28 22.16 4.11
C ASN A 24 -7.82 20.83 4.67
N GLY A 25 -6.96 19.81 4.84
CA GLY A 25 -7.39 18.46 5.20
C GLY A 25 -8.15 17.75 4.08
N VAL A 26 -7.95 18.17 2.82
CA VAL A 26 -8.61 17.63 1.63
C VAL A 26 -7.55 17.27 0.59
N MET A 27 -7.72 16.11 -0.05
CA MET A 27 -6.86 15.69 -1.16
C MET A 27 -7.02 16.61 -2.37
N PRO A 28 -5.92 16.96 -3.07
CA PRO A 28 -6.00 17.74 -4.29
C PRO A 28 -6.72 16.96 -5.40
N THR A 29 -7.38 17.68 -6.30
CA THR A 29 -7.94 17.08 -7.51
C THR A 29 -6.83 16.59 -8.43
N LEU A 30 -6.89 15.31 -8.80
CA LEU A 30 -5.97 14.72 -9.77
C LEU A 30 -6.51 14.92 -11.19
N THR A 31 -5.65 15.28 -12.13
CA THR A 31 -6.00 15.46 -13.54
C THR A 31 -5.68 14.21 -14.35
N ARG A 32 -6.53 13.92 -15.34
CA ARG A 32 -6.37 12.75 -16.21
C ARG A 32 -5.10 12.90 -17.05
N ASN A 33 -4.41 11.78 -17.28
CA ASN A 33 -3.18 11.66 -18.06
C ASN A 33 -1.93 12.31 -17.42
N ASP A 34 -2.04 12.78 -16.18
CA ASP A 34 -0.87 13.21 -15.41
C ASP A 34 -0.30 12.07 -14.55
N THR A 35 1.00 12.14 -14.31
CA THR A 35 1.71 11.23 -13.41
C THR A 35 2.05 11.98 -12.12
N TYR A 36 1.62 11.42 -10.99
CA TYR A 36 1.86 11.98 -9.66
C TYR A 36 2.78 11.08 -8.85
N ASN A 37 3.66 11.68 -8.06
CA ASN A 37 4.43 10.96 -7.05
C ASN A 37 3.78 11.20 -5.68
N PHE A 38 3.18 10.17 -5.09
CA PHE A 38 2.62 10.27 -3.75
C PHE A 38 3.70 10.03 -2.69
N ARG A 39 3.81 10.96 -1.74
CA ARG A 39 4.68 10.85 -0.58
C ARG A 39 3.83 10.90 0.68
N VAL A 40 3.87 9.82 1.45
CA VAL A 40 3.11 9.67 2.68
C VAL A 40 4.01 9.91 3.87
N ARG A 41 3.59 10.77 4.79
CA ARG A 41 4.22 10.90 6.11
C ARG A 41 3.25 10.41 7.17
N LEU A 42 3.69 9.44 7.96
CA LEU A 42 2.92 8.97 9.11
C LEU A 42 3.34 9.75 10.34
N GLN A 43 2.37 10.28 11.07
CA GLN A 43 2.60 11.07 12.26
C GLN A 43 1.70 10.58 13.40
N GLN A 44 2.24 10.56 14.60
CA GLN A 44 1.54 10.18 15.82
C GLN A 44 1.45 11.39 16.76
N ARG A 45 0.35 11.48 17.51
CA ARG A 45 0.21 12.50 18.56
C ARG A 45 0.99 12.10 19.80
N ASP A 46 1.82 13.03 20.28
CA ASP A 46 2.47 12.91 21.58
C ASP A 46 1.49 13.22 22.74
N SER A 47 1.94 13.05 23.98
CA SER A 47 1.13 13.31 25.17
C SER A 47 0.67 14.77 25.31
N ALA A 48 1.30 15.70 24.59
CA ALA A 48 0.92 17.11 24.52
C ALA A 48 0.06 17.43 23.28
N ASN A 49 -0.42 16.39 22.58
CA ASN A 49 -1.28 16.47 21.41
C ASN A 49 -0.62 17.08 20.16
N PHE A 50 0.72 17.07 20.10
CA PHE A 50 1.45 17.49 18.90
C PHE A 50 1.75 16.30 17.99
N LEU A 51 1.68 16.52 16.68
CA LEU A 51 2.09 15.54 15.68
C LEU A 51 3.61 15.42 15.62
N ARG A 52 4.11 14.20 15.76
CA ARG A 52 5.52 13.79 15.60
C ARG A 52 5.61 12.71 14.55
N ASP A 53 6.76 12.58 13.90
CA ASP A 53 6.97 11.50 12.94
C ASP A 53 6.84 10.14 13.65
N PHE A 54 6.07 9.25 13.05
CA PHE A 54 5.83 7.91 13.58
C PHE A 54 7.05 7.02 13.32
N ASP A 55 7.46 6.24 14.32
CA ASP A 55 8.51 5.24 14.12
C ASP A 55 7.97 4.08 13.26
N THR A 56 8.47 4.00 12.02
CA THR A 56 8.06 2.97 11.06
C THR A 56 8.81 1.65 11.22
N THR A 57 9.70 1.53 12.21
CA THR A 57 10.48 0.30 12.43
C THR A 57 9.53 -0.88 12.68
N GLY A 58 9.65 -1.93 11.85
CA GLY A 58 8.79 -3.11 11.92
C GLY A 58 7.35 -2.92 11.42
N SER A 59 7.01 -1.75 10.87
CA SER A 59 5.69 -1.48 10.32
C SER A 59 5.58 -1.89 8.85
N SER A 60 4.41 -2.38 8.43
CA SER A 60 4.06 -2.61 7.02
C SER A 60 3.01 -1.58 6.61
N ILE A 61 3.32 -0.78 5.59
CA ILE A 61 2.45 0.29 5.09
C ILE A 61 1.93 -0.11 3.72
N LYS A 62 0.61 -0.04 3.53
CA LYS A 62 -0.05 -0.26 2.24
C LYS A 62 -0.82 0.99 1.86
N LEU A 63 -0.65 1.44 0.62
CA LEU A 63 -1.45 2.51 0.03
C LEU A 63 -2.34 1.89 -1.05
N GLY A 64 -3.65 1.97 -0.84
CA GLY A 64 -4.64 1.62 -1.86
C GLY A 64 -5.10 2.87 -2.61
N ILE A 65 -5.29 2.76 -3.91
CA ILE A 65 -5.93 3.78 -4.74
C ILE A 65 -7.16 3.11 -5.36
N GLY A 66 -8.35 3.59 -5.02
CA GLY A 66 -9.61 2.97 -5.44
C GLY A 66 -10.82 3.58 -4.73
N GLY A 67 -11.99 2.98 -4.96
CA GLY A 67 -13.19 3.27 -4.19
C GLY A 67 -13.04 2.80 -2.74
N ILE A 68 -13.78 3.44 -1.83
CA ILE A 68 -13.90 2.94 -0.45
C ILE A 68 -14.71 1.64 -0.51
N ASP A 69 -14.23 0.61 0.18
CA ASP A 69 -14.82 -0.74 0.19
C ASP A 69 -14.83 -1.45 -1.18
N ASP A 70 -14.19 -0.86 -2.20
CA ASP A 70 -13.94 -1.51 -3.47
C ASP A 70 -12.66 -2.34 -3.41
N GLY A 71 -12.67 -3.40 -4.21
CA GLY A 71 -11.54 -4.29 -4.33
C GLY A 71 -10.34 -3.71 -5.05
N PRO A 72 -9.13 -4.22 -4.81
CA PRO A 72 -7.99 -3.93 -5.68
C PRO A 72 -8.36 -4.29 -7.13
N SER A 73 -8.24 -3.32 -8.02
CA SER A 73 -8.44 -3.50 -9.47
C SER A 73 -7.12 -3.64 -10.25
N ASP A 74 -6.00 -3.30 -9.61
CA ASP A 74 -4.64 -3.45 -10.13
C ASP A 74 -3.65 -3.52 -8.96
N GLY A 75 -2.45 -4.02 -9.20
CA GLY A 75 -1.37 -4.06 -8.23
C GLY A 75 -0.46 -5.27 -8.39
N GLN A 76 0.73 -5.16 -7.82
CA GLN A 76 1.69 -6.25 -7.76
C GLN A 76 2.39 -6.27 -6.40
N PHE A 77 2.72 -7.47 -5.93
CA PHE A 77 3.52 -7.67 -4.74
C PHE A 77 4.69 -8.62 -5.01
N LYS A 78 5.70 -8.61 -4.15
CA LYS A 78 6.84 -9.52 -4.18
C LYS A 78 7.00 -10.17 -2.82
N LEU A 79 7.46 -11.41 -2.82
CA LEU A 79 7.79 -12.17 -1.62
C LEU A 79 9.30 -12.23 -1.48
N VAL A 80 9.79 -12.14 -0.25
CA VAL A 80 11.23 -12.26 0.06
C VAL A 80 11.43 -13.39 1.05
N LEU A 81 12.31 -14.33 0.71
CA LEU A 81 12.70 -15.44 1.58
C LEU A 81 14.23 -15.56 1.57
N ASN A 82 14.86 -15.50 2.74
CA ASN A 82 16.33 -15.61 2.90
C ASN A 82 17.11 -14.74 1.91
N SER A 83 16.70 -13.47 1.77
CA SER A 83 17.29 -12.49 0.84
C SER A 83 17.11 -12.76 -0.66
N VAL A 84 16.34 -13.79 -1.04
CA VAL A 84 15.91 -14.04 -2.42
C VAL A 84 14.51 -13.46 -2.62
N THR A 85 14.35 -12.62 -3.64
CA THR A 85 13.07 -11.94 -3.95
C THR A 85 12.38 -12.60 -5.14
N SER A 86 11.07 -12.80 -5.06
CA SER A 86 10.29 -13.37 -6.17
C SER A 86 10.18 -12.41 -7.35
N ASN A 87 9.79 -12.95 -8.50
CA ASN A 87 9.20 -12.12 -9.56
C ASN A 87 7.94 -11.40 -9.02
N ALA A 88 7.56 -10.31 -9.66
CA ALA A 88 6.33 -9.59 -9.30
C ALA A 88 5.10 -10.46 -9.53
N ILE A 89 4.24 -10.55 -8.52
CA ILE A 89 2.99 -11.32 -8.53
C ILE A 89 1.85 -10.31 -8.65
N SER A 90 1.03 -10.42 -9.69
CA SER A 90 -0.15 -9.56 -9.88
C SER A 90 -1.21 -9.85 -8.83
N PHE A 91 -2.02 -8.85 -8.47
CA PHE A 91 -3.08 -9.00 -7.47
C PHE A 91 -4.09 -10.12 -7.84
N ASN A 92 -4.37 -10.29 -9.14
CA ASN A 92 -5.24 -11.31 -9.71
C ASN A 92 -4.46 -12.52 -10.27
N ALA A 93 -3.25 -12.79 -9.77
CA ALA A 93 -2.43 -13.90 -10.24
C ALA A 93 -3.15 -15.24 -10.04
N THR A 94 -3.09 -16.07 -11.08
CA THR A 94 -3.54 -17.46 -11.04
C THR A 94 -2.68 -18.27 -10.07
N THR A 95 -3.21 -19.40 -9.60
CA THR A 95 -2.48 -20.35 -8.74
C THR A 95 -1.16 -20.79 -9.36
N THR A 96 -1.10 -20.98 -10.68
CA THR A 96 0.13 -21.31 -11.41
C THR A 96 1.17 -20.19 -11.33
N GLN A 97 0.75 -18.93 -11.48
CA GLN A 97 1.65 -17.77 -11.38
C GLN A 97 2.21 -17.63 -9.95
N VAL A 98 1.36 -17.81 -8.94
CA VAL A 98 1.78 -17.82 -7.53
C VAL A 98 2.77 -18.98 -7.26
N LEU A 99 2.48 -20.17 -7.76
CA LEU A 99 3.36 -21.34 -7.66
C LEU A 99 4.73 -21.06 -8.27
N THR A 100 4.79 -20.54 -9.51
CA THR A 100 6.06 -20.21 -10.17
C THR A 100 6.86 -19.20 -9.36
N ALA A 101 6.21 -18.16 -8.83
CA ALA A 101 6.89 -17.13 -8.05
C ALA A 101 7.45 -17.65 -6.71
N ILE A 102 6.68 -18.47 -5.99
CA ILE A 102 7.11 -19.08 -4.72
C ILE A 102 8.21 -20.11 -4.98
N SER A 103 8.03 -20.97 -5.99
CA SER A 103 9.03 -22.00 -6.28
C SER A 103 10.37 -21.45 -6.75
N GLY A 104 10.36 -20.26 -7.36
CA GLY A 104 11.58 -19.54 -7.70
C GLY A 104 12.41 -19.07 -6.49
N ILE A 105 11.80 -18.95 -5.29
CA ILE A 105 12.49 -18.47 -4.08
C ILE A 105 12.60 -19.51 -2.96
N ALA A 106 11.68 -20.47 -2.89
CA ALA A 106 11.59 -21.46 -1.81
C ALA A 106 11.96 -22.89 -2.23
N GLY A 107 12.21 -23.14 -3.52
CA GLY A 107 12.33 -24.49 -4.07
C GLY A 107 10.97 -25.12 -4.42
N GLN A 108 10.90 -26.44 -4.56
CA GLN A 108 9.63 -27.08 -4.95
C GLN A 108 8.54 -26.80 -3.91
N ALA A 109 7.48 -26.12 -4.32
CA ALA A 109 6.38 -25.71 -3.46
C ALA A 109 5.05 -26.28 -3.97
N THR A 110 4.04 -26.25 -3.11
CA THR A 110 2.65 -26.58 -3.49
C THR A 110 1.79 -25.37 -3.15
N VAL A 111 0.99 -24.94 -4.11
CA VAL A 111 0.03 -23.83 -3.93
C VAL A 111 -1.38 -24.38 -4.18
N THR A 112 -2.25 -24.20 -3.20
CA THR A 112 -3.66 -24.55 -3.27
C THR A 112 -4.49 -23.37 -2.81
N THR A 113 -5.56 -23.07 -3.53
CA THR A 113 -6.53 -22.05 -3.12
C THR A 113 -7.15 -22.45 -1.79
N TYR A 114 -7.14 -21.53 -0.82
CA TYR A 114 -7.77 -21.73 0.47
C TYR A 114 -8.78 -20.62 0.72
N GLY A 115 -10.01 -21.00 1.09
CA GLY A 115 -11.13 -20.07 1.24
C GLY A 115 -11.66 -19.58 -0.11
N SER A 116 -12.97 -19.36 -0.17
CA SER A 116 -13.62 -18.63 -1.26
C SER A 116 -14.53 -17.64 -0.57
N GLU A 117 -14.04 -16.41 -0.38
CA GLU A 117 -14.78 -15.35 0.29
C GLU A 117 -15.65 -14.64 -0.77
N PRO A 118 -16.99 -14.70 -0.68
CA PRO A 118 -17.88 -14.06 -1.65
C PRO A 118 -17.78 -12.53 -1.67
N TYR A 119 -17.06 -11.93 -0.70
CA TYR A 119 -16.81 -10.50 -0.57
C TYR A 119 -15.32 -10.17 -0.53
N SER A 120 -14.48 -11.01 -1.14
CA SER A 120 -13.13 -10.63 -1.53
C SER A 120 -13.24 -9.61 -2.67
N TYR A 121 -13.63 -8.39 -2.31
CA TYR A 121 -13.40 -7.24 -3.17
C TYR A 121 -11.90 -6.99 -3.14
#